data_AF-A0A540WQ26-F1
#
_entry.id   AF-A0A540WQ26-F1
#
_cell.length_a   1.000
_cell.length_b   1.000
_cell.length_c   1.000
_cell.angle_alpha   90.00
_cell.angle_beta   90.00
_cell.angle_gamma   90.00
#
_symmetry.space_group_name_H-M   'P 1'
#
loop_
_entity.id
_entity.type
_entity.pdbx_description
1 polymer ?
#
loop_
_entity_poly.entity_id
_entity_poly.type
_entity_poly.pdbx_seq_one_letter_code
_entity_poly.pdbx_strand_id
1 'polypeptide(L)'
;MPASARIESLGLGLSESTKGRREDQNCADFVLTEPQVRAFFAQSREVTWREIHDSEDLGFAPCLVTGRLVFEDGQQVRFAINPFLVATLSYSDDSTRLLACEGACSQSVLGPP
;
A
#
# COMPACT_ATOMS: atom_id res chain seq x y z
N MET A 1 9.33 2.88 -8.04
CA MET A 1 8.23 3.58 -8.72
C MET A 1 8.80 4.04 -10.03
N PRO A 2 8.20 3.69 -11.19
CA PRO A 2 8.64 4.27 -12.45
C PRO A 2 8.60 5.80 -12.31
N ALA A 3 9.61 6.49 -12.83
CA ALA A 3 9.66 7.96 -12.78
C ALA A 3 8.42 8.61 -13.42
N SER A 4 7.73 7.86 -14.30
CA SER A 4 6.52 8.24 -15.02
C SER A 4 5.21 8.12 -14.23
N ALA A 5 5.20 7.56 -13.02
CA ALA A 5 3.99 7.44 -12.22
C ALA A 5 3.78 8.68 -11.34
N ARG A 6 2.56 9.21 -11.31
CA ARG A 6 2.15 10.28 -10.38
C ARG A 6 1.05 9.79 -9.44
N ILE A 7 1.11 10.22 -8.18
CA ILE A 7 0.05 9.99 -7.20
C ILE A 7 -1.05 11.02 -7.47
N GLU A 8 -2.21 10.60 -7.96
CA GLU A 8 -3.35 11.47 -8.26
C GLU A 8 -4.21 11.74 -7.02
N SER A 9 -4.33 10.74 -6.15
CA SER A 9 -5.10 10.85 -4.91
C SER A 9 -4.50 9.99 -3.82
N LEU A 10 -4.71 10.43 -2.59
CA LEU A 10 -4.29 9.75 -1.37
C LEU A 10 -5.40 9.89 -0.32
N GLY A 11 -5.72 8.83 0.38
CA GLY A 11 -6.75 8.83 1.41
C GLY A 11 -6.65 7.62 2.33
N LEU A 12 -7.50 7.62 3.35
CA LEU A 12 -7.67 6.49 4.26
C LEU A 12 -8.71 5.53 3.72
N GLY A 13 -8.47 4.23 3.90
CA GLY A 13 -9.38 3.17 3.53
C GLY A 13 -9.42 2.07 4.58
N LEU A 14 -10.44 1.23 4.46
CA LEU A 14 -10.58 0.01 5.26
C LEU A 14 -10.45 -1.21 4.35
N SER A 15 -9.84 -2.27 4.87
CA SER A 15 -9.83 -3.57 4.18
C SER A 15 -11.26 -4.07 3.93
N GLU A 16 -11.48 -4.77 2.81
CA GLU A 16 -12.80 -5.30 2.44
C GLU A 16 -13.44 -6.15 3.55
N SER A 17 -12.65 -6.93 4.27
CA SER A 17 -13.10 -7.77 5.38
C SER A 17 -13.50 -7.00 6.65
N THR A 18 -13.14 -5.72 6.74
CA THR A 18 -13.51 -4.83 7.86
C THR A 18 -14.68 -3.91 7.52
N LYS A 19 -15.00 -3.71 6.23
CA LYS A 19 -16.12 -2.86 5.80
C LYS A 19 -17.45 -3.37 6.39
N GLY A 20 -18.18 -2.49 7.06
CA GLY A 20 -19.49 -2.79 7.64
C GLY A 20 -19.48 -3.43 9.03
N ARG A 21 -18.32 -3.57 9.67
CA ARG A 21 -18.25 -3.96 11.09
C ARG A 21 -18.38 -2.71 11.98
N ARG A 22 -19.09 -2.86 13.11
CA ARG A 22 -19.51 -1.77 14.03
C ARG A 22 -18.35 -1.01 14.70
N GLU A 23 -17.15 -1.57 14.62
CA GLU A 23 -15.90 -0.94 14.99
C GLU A 23 -15.38 -0.24 13.74
N ASP A 24 -15.88 0.96 13.43
CA ASP A 24 -15.22 1.85 12.47
C ASP A 24 -13.88 2.23 13.11
N GLN A 25 -12.90 1.34 12.92
CA GLN A 25 -11.60 1.42 13.55
C GLN A 25 -10.98 2.76 13.19
N ASN A 26 -10.57 3.50 14.23
CA ASN A 26 -10.00 4.82 14.11
C ASN A 26 -8.66 4.73 13.37
N CYS A 27 -8.70 4.73 12.03
CA CYS A 27 -7.51 4.64 11.17
C CYS A 27 -6.77 5.97 11.06
N ALA A 28 -7.12 6.97 11.89
CA ALA A 28 -6.45 8.26 11.96
C ALA A 28 -4.95 8.11 12.29
N ASP A 29 -4.56 7.04 12.97
CA ASP A 29 -3.19 6.83 13.43
C ASP A 29 -2.26 6.27 12.34
N PHE A 30 -2.80 5.67 11.28
CA PHE A 30 -2.01 5.17 10.15
C PHE A 30 -2.18 6.03 8.91
N VAL A 31 -1.32 7.02 8.77
CA VAL A 31 -1.25 7.92 7.62
C VAL A 31 0.15 7.86 7.02
N LEU A 32 0.24 7.74 5.70
CA LEU A 32 1.47 7.97 4.95
C LEU A 32 1.32 9.27 4.16
N THR A 33 2.34 10.10 4.17
CA THR A 33 2.43 11.29 3.33
C THR A 33 2.81 10.91 1.90
N GLU A 34 2.58 11.80 0.93
CA GLU A 34 2.98 11.54 -0.46
C GLU A 34 4.47 11.20 -0.63
N PRO A 35 5.43 11.89 0.04
CA PRO A 35 6.84 11.50 0.01
C PRO A 35 7.09 10.08 0.55
N GLN A 36 6.40 9.66 1.61
CA GLN A 36 6.54 8.31 2.17
C GLN A 36 5.99 7.25 1.23
N VAL A 37 4.86 7.52 0.56
CA VAL A 37 4.29 6.62 -0.45
C VAL A 37 5.22 6.52 -1.67
N ARG A 38 5.85 7.62 -2.08
CA ARG A 38 6.87 7.60 -3.14
C ARG A 38 8.10 6.79 -2.73
N ALA A 39 8.60 6.98 -1.51
CA ALA A 39 9.73 6.22 -0.96
C ALA A 39 9.41 4.72 -0.88
N PHE A 40 8.19 4.37 -0.45
CA PHE A 40 7.67 3.01 -0.44
C PHE A 40 7.76 2.39 -1.84
N PHE A 41 7.10 2.98 -2.84
CA PHE A 41 7.10 2.42 -4.19
C PHE A 41 8.49 2.40 -4.82
N ALA A 42 9.39 3.31 -4.44
CA ALA A 42 10.77 3.35 -4.94
C ALA A 42 11.60 2.15 -4.48
N GLN A 43 11.33 1.61 -3.28
CA GLN A 43 12.19 0.62 -2.63
C GLN A 43 11.49 -0.72 -2.35
N SER A 44 10.17 -0.78 -2.52
CA SER A 44 9.40 -2.01 -2.38
C SER A 44 9.78 -3.04 -3.43
N ARG A 45 9.77 -4.32 -3.05
CA ARG A 45 9.94 -5.45 -3.97
C ARG A 45 8.59 -6.12 -4.26
N GLU A 46 8.47 -6.74 -5.43
CA GLU A 46 7.33 -7.61 -5.74
C GLU A 46 7.38 -8.87 -4.86
N VAL A 47 6.22 -9.26 -4.35
CA VAL A 47 6.04 -10.46 -3.51
C VAL A 47 4.86 -11.28 -3.99
N THR A 48 4.83 -12.54 -3.62
CA THR A 48 3.70 -13.43 -3.86
C THR A 48 2.76 -13.48 -2.66
N TRP A 49 1.52 -13.90 -2.90
CA TRP A 49 0.57 -14.18 -1.81
C TRP A 49 1.09 -15.21 -0.82
N ARG A 50 1.89 -16.18 -1.28
CA ARG A 50 2.53 -17.18 -0.40
C ARG A 50 3.51 -16.51 0.56
N GLU A 51 4.39 -15.63 0.07
CA GLU A 51 5.33 -14.89 0.92
C GLU A 51 4.63 -14.01 1.96
N ILE A 52 3.51 -13.38 1.59
CA ILE A 52 2.70 -12.60 2.55
C ILE A 52 2.06 -13.51 3.60
N HIS A 53 1.53 -14.66 3.19
CA HIS A 53 0.83 -15.57 4.10
C HIS A 53 1.79 -16.29 5.06
N ASP A 54 2.98 -16.64 4.57
CA ASP A 54 4.03 -17.29 5.37
C ASP A 54 4.71 -16.29 6.33
N SER A 55 4.51 -14.98 6.11
CA SER A 55 4.95 -13.94 7.03
C SER A 55 3.84 -13.61 8.02
N GLU A 56 4.05 -13.96 9.30
CA GLU A 56 3.10 -13.66 10.38
C GLU A 56 2.77 -12.16 10.48
N ASP A 57 3.67 -11.31 10.00
CA ASP A 57 3.58 -9.85 10.09
C ASP A 57 2.87 -9.20 8.89
N LEU A 58 2.65 -9.89 7.76
CA LEU A 58 2.14 -9.25 6.53
C LEU A 58 0.66 -9.54 6.24
N GLY A 59 0.05 -10.45 7.00
CA GLY A 59 -1.17 -11.15 6.60
C GLY A 59 -2.48 -10.35 6.67
N PHE A 60 -2.61 -9.38 7.58
CA PHE A 60 -3.86 -8.62 7.69
C PHE A 60 -3.73 -7.34 8.49
N ALA A 61 -4.13 -6.21 7.91
CA ALA A 61 -4.42 -5.01 8.69
C ALA A 61 -5.68 -4.30 8.20
N PRO A 62 -6.51 -3.82 9.14
CA PRO A 62 -7.82 -3.23 8.85
C PRO A 62 -7.72 -1.84 8.22
N CYS A 63 -6.71 -1.06 8.63
CA CYS A 63 -6.46 0.29 8.14
C CYS A 63 -5.55 0.28 6.93
N LEU A 64 -5.90 1.08 5.92
CA LEU A 64 -5.17 1.16 4.66
C LEU A 64 -4.94 2.63 4.28
N VAL A 65 -3.77 2.92 3.73
CA VAL A 65 -3.53 4.11 2.93
C VAL A 65 -3.84 3.75 1.48
N THR A 66 -4.82 4.41 0.90
CA THR A 66 -5.31 4.12 -0.46
C THR A 66 -5.07 5.29 -1.39
N GLY A 67 -5.03 5.02 -2.69
CA GLY A 67 -4.88 6.07 -3.67
C GLY A 67 -4.87 5.56 -5.10
N ARG A 68 -4.46 6.44 -6.00
CA ARG A 68 -4.35 6.13 -7.44
C ARG A 68 -3.04 6.63 -8.01
N LEU A 69 -2.34 5.74 -8.70
CA LEU A 69 -1.22 6.06 -9.57
C LEU A 69 -1.74 6.26 -11.00
N VAL A 70 -1.23 7.30 -11.67
CA VAL A 70 -1.46 7.54 -13.10
C VAL A 70 -0.10 7.54 -13.79
N PHE A 71 0.04 6.75 -14.83
CA PHE A 71 1.26 6.64 -15.64
C PHE A 71 1.16 7.55 -16.89
N GLU A 72 2.30 7.82 -17.54
CA GLU A 72 2.38 8.67 -18.73
C GLU A 72 1.57 8.15 -19.92
N ASP A 73 1.42 6.84 -20.04
CA ASP A 73 0.58 6.17 -21.05
C ASP A 73 -0.92 6.24 -20.74
N GLY A 74 -1.30 6.90 -19.64
CA GLY A 74 -2.68 7.02 -19.17
C GLY A 74 -3.16 5.82 -18.37
N GLN A 75 -2.33 4.79 -18.15
CA GLN A 75 -2.67 3.67 -17.28
C GLN A 75 -2.95 4.18 -15.86
N GLN A 76 -4.01 3.67 -15.26
CA GLN A 76 -4.38 3.98 -13.88
C GLN A 76 -4.32 2.73 -13.02
N VAL A 77 -3.69 2.85 -11.86
CA VAL A 77 -3.55 1.76 -10.92
C VAL A 77 -4.03 2.23 -9.56
N ARG A 78 -5.00 1.53 -8.99
CA ARG A 78 -5.42 1.78 -7.61
C ARG A 78 -4.43 1.06 -6.69
N PHE A 79 -4.13 1.67 -5.56
CA PHE A 79 -3.30 1.03 -4.56
C PHE A 79 -3.93 1.09 -3.17
N ALA A 80 -3.58 0.13 -2.35
CA ALA A 80 -3.84 0.10 -0.92
C ALA A 80 -2.61 -0.41 -0.19
N ILE A 81 -2.07 0.37 0.75
CA ILE A 81 -0.90 0.05 1.57
C ILE A 81 -1.38 -0.16 3.01
N ASN A 82 -0.93 -1.21 3.66
CA ASN A 82 -1.26 -1.49 5.06
C ASN A 82 -0.12 -1.05 6.02
N PRO A 83 -0.35 -1.02 7.35
CA PRO A 83 0.64 -0.70 8.38
C PRO A 83 1.94 -1.51 8.32
N PHE A 84 1.87 -2.72 7.80
CA PHE A 84 3.03 -3.59 7.61
C PHE A 84 3.78 -3.32 6.30
N LEU A 85 3.44 -2.21 5.63
CA LEU A 85 4.02 -1.80 4.35
C LEU A 85 3.93 -2.91 3.30
N VAL A 86 2.75 -3.52 3.21
CA VAL A 86 2.33 -4.33 2.07
C VAL A 86 1.36 -3.52 1.25
N ALA A 87 1.62 -3.43 -0.05
CA ALA A 87 0.72 -2.81 -1.00
C ALA A 87 0.06 -3.82 -1.92
N THR A 88 -1.24 -3.67 -2.13
CA THR A 88 -1.95 -4.25 -3.26
C THR A 88 -2.11 -3.20 -4.34
N LEU A 89 -1.68 -3.51 -5.55
CA LEU A 89 -1.94 -2.74 -6.76
C LEU A 89 -3.06 -3.43 -7.55
N SER A 90 -4.14 -2.71 -7.84
CA SER A 90 -5.24 -3.17 -8.68
C SER A 90 -5.24 -2.41 -10.01
N TYR A 91 -5.08 -3.17 -11.09
CA TYR A 91 -5.05 -2.66 -12.46
C TYR A 91 -6.45 -2.68 -13.07
N SER A 92 -6.63 -2.00 -14.21
CA SER A 92 -7.92 -1.91 -14.91
C SER A 92 -8.38 -3.23 -15.56
N ASP A 93 -7.46 -4.17 -15.76
CA ASP A 93 -7.72 -5.52 -16.28
C ASP A 93 -8.02 -6.54 -15.16
N ASP A 94 -8.34 -6.04 -13.96
CA ASP A 94 -8.54 -6.81 -12.72
C ASP A 94 -7.31 -7.60 -12.26
N SER A 95 -6.16 -7.45 -12.91
CA SER A 95 -4.91 -8.01 -12.40
C SER A 95 -4.50 -7.31 -11.11
N THR A 96 -3.83 -8.07 -10.26
CA THR A 96 -3.31 -7.55 -8.99
C THR A 96 -1.82 -7.85 -8.87
N ARG A 97 -1.10 -6.92 -8.26
CA ARG A 97 0.29 -7.13 -7.84
C ARG A 97 0.45 -6.78 -6.39
N LEU A 98 1.38 -7.47 -5.75
CA LEU A 98 1.69 -7.28 -4.35
C LEU A 98 3.12 -6.77 -4.22
N LEU A 99 3.29 -5.74 -3.41
CA LEU A 99 4.59 -5.18 -3.10
C LEU A 99 4.79 -5.19 -1.59
N ALA A 100 6.00 -5.47 -1.12
CA ALA A 100 6.36 -5.38 0.29
C ALA A 100 7.62 -4.53 0.48
N CYS A 101 7.69 -3.86 1.62
CA CYS A 101 8.78 -2.98 2.02
C CYS A 101 9.29 -3.37 3.41
N GLU A 102 10.46 -4.00 3.47
CA GLU A 102 11.03 -4.58 4.69
C GLU A 102 12.44 -4.02 4.95
N GLY A 103 12.93 -4.15 6.19
CA GLY A 103 14.30 -3.77 6.56
C GLY A 103 14.63 -2.30 6.29
N ALA A 104 15.64 -2.04 5.45
CA ALA A 104 16.05 -0.68 5.10
C ALA A 104 14.94 0.11 4.40
N CYS A 105 14.07 -0.56 3.64
CA CYS A 105 12.93 0.08 3.00
C CYS A 105 11.96 0.62 4.05
N SER A 106 11.58 -0.18 5.06
CA SER A 106 10.61 0.25 6.07
C SER A 106 11.12 1.41 6.92
N GLN A 107 12.41 1.40 7.28
CA GLN A 107 13.07 2.50 7.98
C GLN A 107 13.05 3.81 7.18
N SER A 108 13.21 3.73 5.86
CA SER A 108 13.16 4.92 5.00
C SER A 108 11.75 5.51 4.86
N VAL A 109 10.71 4.67 5.01
CA VAL A 109 9.30 5.07 4.87
C VAL A 109 8.75 5.61 6.18
N LEU A 110 9.02 4.94 7.30
CA LEU A 110 8.43 5.27 8.60
C LEU A 110 9.35 6.10 9.50
N GLY A 111 10.64 6.20 9.15
CA GLY A 111 11.67 6.76 10.03
C GLY A 111 12.29 5.71 10.95
N PRO A 112 13.31 6.09 11.75
CA PRO A 112 13.81 5.22 12.81
C PRO A 112 12.70 4.92 13.84
N PRO A 113 12.70 3.73 14.45
CA PRO A 113 11.78 3.39 15.54
C PRO A 113 11.94 4.31 16.75
#